data_AF-A0A660ZZW7-F1
#
_entry.id   AF-A0A660ZZW7-F1
#
_cell.length_a   1.000
_cell.length_b   1.000
_cell.length_c   1.000
_cell.angle_alpha   90.00
_cell.angle_beta   90.00
_cell.angle_gamma   90.00
#
_symmetry.space_group_name_H-M   'P 1'
#
loop_
_entity.id
_entity.type
_entity.pdbx_description
1 polymer ?
#
loop_
_entity_poly.entity_id
_entity_poly.type
_entity_poly.pdbx_seq_one_letter_code
_entity_poly.pdbx_strand_id
1 'polypeptide(L)' 'ILSEPKPVIELNELADSSVNFIVRPWVNSADYWRVYWDLTAAIKTEFDREGISIPFPQRDVHLIQESAQG' A
#
# COMPACT_ATOMS: atom_id res chain seq x y z
N ILE A 1 16.46 -11.04 -7.53
CA ILE A 1 16.77 -9.76 -6.86
C ILE A 1 18.28 -9.68 -6.72
N LEU A 2 18.88 -8.58 -7.16
CA LEU A 2 20.32 -8.33 -7.10
C LEU A 2 20.68 -7.79 -5.71
N SER A 3 21.86 -8.17 -5.22
CA SER A 3 22.37 -7.72 -3.91
C SER A 3 22.95 -6.31 -3.97
N GLU A 4 23.49 -5.92 -5.12
CA GLU A 4 24.00 -4.59 -5.40
C GLU A 4 23.46 -4.08 -6.74
N PRO A 5 22.93 -2.85 -6.81
CA PRO A 5 22.74 -1.93 -5.69
C PRO A 5 21.71 -2.46 -4.69
N LYS A 6 21.79 -2.01 -3.43
CA LYS A 6 20.82 -2.37 -2.39
C LYS A 6 19.39 -1.97 -2.79
N PRO A 7 18.37 -2.76 -2.40
CA PRO A 7 16.98 -2.36 -2.57
C PRO A 7 16.68 -1.10 -1.75
N VAL A 8 15.84 -0.22 -2.29
CA VAL A 8 15.30 0.93 -1.54
C VAL A 8 13.96 0.53 -0.94
N ILE A 9 13.83 0.62 0.37
CA ILE A 9 12.59 0.34 1.11
C ILE A 9 12.40 1.46 2.12
N GLU A 10 11.49 2.40 1.83
CA GLU A 10 11.34 3.64 2.62
C GLU A 10 9.87 4.06 2.69
N LEU A 11 9.51 4.82 3.72
CA LEU A 11 8.24 5.54 3.77
C LEU A 11 8.30 6.69 2.77
N ASN A 12 7.40 6.67 1.79
CA ASN A 12 7.36 7.67 0.73
C ASN A 12 6.46 8.84 1.08
N GLU A 13 5.29 8.57 1.68
CA GLU A 13 4.26 9.59 1.90
C GLU A 13 3.22 9.15 2.93
N LEU A 14 2.64 10.12 3.63
CA LEU A 14 1.39 9.99 4.39
C LEU A 14 0.26 10.61 3.57
N ALA A 15 -0.56 9.79 2.92
CA ALA A 15 -1.66 10.23 2.06
C ALA A 15 -2.98 10.31 2.84
N ASP A 16 -4.04 10.83 2.20
CA ASP A 16 -5.33 11.12 2.83
C ASP A 16 -5.97 9.92 3.56
N SER A 17 -5.72 8.71 3.08
CA SER A 17 -6.23 7.48 3.71
C SER A 17 -5.22 6.33 3.72
N SER A 18 -3.92 6.60 3.57
CA SER A 18 -2.89 5.54 3.53
C SER A 18 -1.49 6.03 3.94
N VAL A 19 -0.65 5.09 4.39
CA VAL A 19 0.80 5.28 4.46
C VAL A 19 1.40 4.59 3.25
N ASN A 20 2.08 5.35 2.40
CA ASN A 20 2.65 4.85 1.15
C ASN A 20 4.12 4.50 1.38
N PHE A 21 4.48 3.24 1.20
CA PHE A 21 5.87 2.77 1.18
C PHE A 21 6.34 2.59 -0.27
N ILE A 22 7.61 2.88 -0.54
CA ILE A 22 8.28 2.49 -1.78
C ILE A 22 9.14 1.26 -1.53
N VAL A 23 9.06 0.31 -2.47
CA VAL A 23 9.89 -0.91 -2.48
C VAL A 23 10.49 -1.05 -3.87
N ARG A 24 11.80 -0.81 -4.01
CA ARG A 24 12.53 -0.80 -5.28
C ARG A 24 13.75 -1.71 -5.24
N PRO A 25 13.58 -3.03 -5.42
CA PRO A 25 14.69 -3.95 -5.58
C PRO A 25 15.27 -3.86 -6.99
N TRP A 26 16.59 -4.08 -7.11
CA TRP A 26 17.24 -4.23 -8.39
C TRP A 26 17.07 -5.66 -8.91
N VAL A 27 16.74 -5.80 -10.19
CA VAL A 27 16.50 -7.08 -10.87
C VAL A 27 17.00 -7.02 -12.30
N ASN A 28 17.32 -8.17 -12.89
CA ASN A 28 17.55 -8.23 -14.32
C ASN A 28 16.25 -7.87 -15.05
N SER A 29 16.36 -7.19 -16.20
CA SER A 29 15.18 -6.76 -16.97
C SER A 29 14.26 -7.92 -17.34
N ALA A 30 14.82 -9.10 -17.63
CA ALA A 30 14.06 -10.31 -17.95
C ALA A 30 13.21 -10.83 -16.76
N ASP A 31 13.61 -10.52 -15.53
CA ASP A 31 12.95 -10.99 -14.31
C ASP A 31 11.93 -9.98 -13.78
N TYR A 32 11.87 -8.77 -14.33
CA TYR A 32 11.15 -7.64 -13.74
C TYR A 32 9.70 -7.95 -13.38
N TRP A 33 8.91 -8.40 -14.36
CA TRP A 33 7.47 -8.64 -14.14
C TRP A 33 7.19 -9.79 -13.19
N ARG A 34 8.00 -10.85 -13.28
CA ARG A 34 7.91 -11.98 -12.35
C ARG A 34 8.16 -11.53 -10.91
N VAL A 35 9.27 -10.84 -10.68
CA VAL A 35 9.61 -10.35 -9.33
C VAL A 35 8.58 -9.33 -8.84
N TYR A 36 8.08 -8.46 -9.71
CA TYR A 36 7.04 -7.50 -9.35
C TYR A 36 5.79 -8.21 -8.80
N TRP A 37 5.23 -9.17 -9.55
CA TRP A 37 4.03 -9.89 -9.11
C TRP A 37 4.26 -10.75 -7.88
N ASP A 38 5.37 -11.49 -7.84
CA ASP A 38 5.73 -12.34 -6.70
C ASP A 38 5.87 -11.51 -5.42
N LEU A 39 6.54 -10.34 -5.51
CA LEU A 39 6.75 -9.46 -4.38
C LEU A 39 5.45 -8.80 -3.92
N THR A 40 4.60 -8.34 -4.84
CA THR A 40 3.29 -7.77 -4.48
C THR A 40 2.40 -8.80 -3.77
N ALA A 41 2.35 -10.04 -4.26
CA ALA A 41 1.58 -11.11 -3.63
C ALA A 41 2.13 -11.49 -2.25
N ALA A 42 3.46 -11.59 -2.12
CA ALA A 42 4.12 -11.88 -0.84
C ALA A 42 3.87 -10.78 0.19
N ILE A 43 3.99 -9.50 -0.20
CA ILE A 43 3.71 -8.35 0.67
C ILE A 43 2.26 -8.41 1.17
N LYS A 44 1.29 -8.64 0.29
CA LYS A 44 -0.12 -8.73 0.68
C LYS A 44 -0.35 -9.88 1.67
N THR A 45 0.18 -11.06 1.36
CA THR A 45 0.03 -12.26 2.19
C THR A 45 0.60 -12.03 3.58
N GLU A 46 1.77 -11.39 3.66
CA GLU A 46 2.43 -11.09 4.93
C GLU A 46 1.71 -10.00 5.71
N PHE A 47 1.23 -8.95 5.05
CA PHE A 47 0.42 -7.91 5.69
C PHE A 47 -0.86 -8.49 6.28
N ASP A 48 -1.54 -9.40 5.56
CA ASP A 48 -2.71 -10.09 6.10
C ASP A 48 -2.37 -10.94 7.33
N ARG A 49 -1.23 -11.64 7.29
CA ARG A 49 -0.75 -12.48 8.39
C ARG A 49 -0.46 -11.67 9.65
N GLU A 50 0.09 -10.47 9.48
CA GLU A 50 0.42 -9.54 10.57
C GLU A 50 -0.75 -8.60 10.93
N GLY A 51 -1.92 -8.76 10.31
CA GLY A 51 -3.12 -7.96 10.60
C GLY A 51 -3.04 -6.51 10.09
N ILE A 52 -2.15 -6.22 9.14
CA ILE A 52 -2.00 -4.91 8.49
C ILE A 52 -3.08 -4.80 7.40
N SER A 53 -4.10 -4.00 7.67
CA SER A 53 -5.17 -3.72 6.70
C SER A 53 -4.72 -2.71 5.64
N ILE A 54 -5.00 -2.99 4.36
CA ILE A 54 -4.84 -2.01 3.29
C ILE A 54 -6.14 -1.19 3.20
N PRO A 55 -6.07 0.13 3.42
CA PRO A 55 -7.26 0.97 3.47
C PRO A 55 -7.91 1.11 2.09
N PHE A 56 -9.23 0.95 2.04
CA PHE A 56 -10.03 1.42 0.91
C PHE A 56 -10.32 2.91 1.06
N PRO A 57 -10.62 3.65 -0.02
CA PRO A 57 -11.00 5.05 0.06
C PRO A 57 -12.10 5.26 1.11
N GLN A 58 -11.80 6.05 2.13
CA GLN A 58 -12.75 6.37 3.20
C GLN A 58 -13.60 7.58 2.78
N ARG A 59 -14.89 7.56 3.16
CA ARG A 59 -15.79 8.71 3.01
C ARG A 59 -16.57 8.91 4.29
N ASP A 60 -16.28 9.99 5.00
CA ASP A 60 -17.07 10.42 6.15
C ASP A 60 -18.37 11.08 5.67
N VAL A 61 -19.51 10.63 6.22
CA VAL A 61 -20.84 11.19 5.92
C VAL A 61 -21.41 11.78 7.20
N HIS A 62 -21.55 13.10 7.25
CA HIS A 62 -22.20 13.80 8.35
C HIS A 62 -23.67 14.06 7.97
N LEU A 63 -24.60 13.36 8.63
CA LEU A 63 -26.04 13.59 8.46
C LEU A 63 -26.46 14.73 9.39
N ILE A 64 -26.84 15.87 8.81
CA ILE A 64 -27.46 16.98 9.56
C ILE A 64 -28.97 16.82 9.45
N GLN A 65 -29.62 16.53 10.57
CA GLN A 65 -31.07 16.43 10.62
C GLN A 65 -31.66 17.82 10.93
N GLU A 66 -32.23 18.47 9.93
CA GLU A 66 -33.05 19.66 10.17
C GLU A 66 -34.32 19.23 10.90
N SER A 67 -34.48 19.73 12.13
CA SER A 67 -35.71 19.56 12.87
C SER A 67 -36.78 20.39 12.16
N ALA A 68 -37.74 19.72 11.50
CA ALA A 68 -38.91 20.38 10.96
C ALA A 68 -39.64 21.10 12.11
N GLN A 69 -39.52 22.42 12.14
CA GLN A 69 -40.29 23.29 13.02
C GLN A 69 -41.72 23.32 12.47
N GLY A 70 -42.57 22.51 13.09
CA GLY A 70 -44.03 22.63 12.97
C GLY A 70 -44.57 23.71 13.90
#